data_AF-A0A7S4M922-F1
#
_entry.id   AF-A0A7S4M922-F1
#
_cell.length_a   1.000
_cell.length_b   1.000
_cell.length_c   1.000
_cell.angle_alpha   90.00
_cell.angle_beta   90.00
_cell.angle_gamma   90.00
#
_symmetry.space_group_name_H-M   'P 1'
#
loop_
_entity.id
_entity.type
_entity.pdbx_description
1 polymer ?
#
loop_
_entity_poly.entity_id
_entity_poly.type
_entity_poly.pdbx_seq_one_letter_code
_entity_poly.pdbx_strand_id
1 'polypeptide(L)'
;DYLIVSVGPQIKQLIQNPRPCELDPAKIPEGEDIEQNQKNVLDISQNFLRDIKASIPQCPPAIREICKFLREIVTEKFPAAADTVIAGFVFLRYICPGIVAPDGHGIVDTPIQDRDIRRAFVLITKVLQNLANRVLFTKEVFMQPINGFIEDNLQMMKDM
;
A
#
# COMPACT_ATOMS: atom_id res chain seq x y z
N ASP A 1 16.85 -7.80 3.36
CA ASP A 1 16.38 -6.41 3.32
C ASP A 1 14.92 -6.38 3.79
N TYR A 2 14.54 -5.46 4.68
CA TYR A 2 13.19 -5.40 5.24
C TYR A 2 12.12 -5.08 4.19
N LEU A 3 12.44 -4.26 3.18
CA LEU A 3 11.49 -3.95 2.12
C LEU A 3 11.16 -5.22 1.31
N ILE A 4 12.17 -6.01 0.97
CA ILE A 4 11.99 -7.30 0.27
C ILE A 4 11.12 -8.25 1.08
N VAL A 5 11.28 -8.31 2.40
CA VAL A 5 10.47 -9.19 3.25
C VAL A 5 9.04 -8.69 3.40
N SER A 6 8.84 -7.38 3.52
CA SER A 6 7.53 -6.78 3.81
C SER A 6 6.58 -6.72 2.61
N VAL A 7 7.10 -6.54 1.39
CA VAL A 7 6.27 -6.38 0.19
C VAL A 7 6.62 -7.36 -0.94
N GLY A 8 7.81 -7.97 -0.91
CA GLY A 8 8.30 -8.84 -1.97
C GLY A 8 7.44 -10.07 -2.26
N PRO A 9 6.87 -10.79 -1.26
CA PRO A 9 6.00 -11.93 -1.52
C PRO A 9 4.79 -11.58 -2.39
N GLN A 10 4.07 -10.50 -2.05
CA GLN A 10 2.89 -10.06 -2.81
C GLN A 10 3.24 -9.53 -4.20
N ILE A 11 4.37 -8.80 -4.33
CA ILE A 11 4.85 -8.34 -5.63
C ILE A 11 5.14 -9.53 -6.55
N LYS A 12 5.89 -10.52 -6.07
CA LYS A 12 6.20 -11.73 -6.84
C LYS A 12 4.95 -12.53 -7.17
N GLN A 13 4.02 -12.66 -6.23
CA GLN A 13 2.76 -13.35 -6.44
C GLN A 13 1.93 -12.70 -7.56
N LEU A 14 1.81 -11.37 -7.57
CA LEU A 14 1.04 -10.66 -8.61
C LEU A 14 1.72 -10.75 -9.98
N ILE A 15 3.06 -10.78 -10.03
CA ILE A 15 3.79 -10.98 -11.28
C ILE A 15 3.57 -12.39 -11.84
N GLN A 16 3.61 -13.40 -10.97
CA GLN A 16 3.44 -14.80 -11.37
C GLN A 16 1.99 -15.15 -11.72
N ASN A 17 1.04 -14.54 -11.02
CA ASN A 17 -0.39 -14.77 -11.21
C ASN A 17 -1.11 -13.40 -11.33
N PRO A 18 -1.01 -12.74 -12.51
CA PRO A 18 -1.66 -11.46 -12.72
C PRO A 18 -3.16 -11.55 -12.55
N ARG A 19 -3.75 -10.53 -11.93
CA ARG A 19 -5.20 -10.40 -11.75
C ARG A 19 -5.64 -9.02 -12.24
N PRO A 20 -6.75 -8.93 -12.99
CA PRO A 20 -7.29 -7.64 -13.40
C PRO A 20 -7.65 -6.77 -12.20
N CYS A 21 -7.25 -5.49 -12.24
CA CYS A 21 -7.37 -4.55 -11.13
C CYS A 21 -7.84 -3.16 -11.59
N GLU A 22 -8.17 -2.95 -12.86
CA GLU A 22 -8.61 -1.63 -13.31
C GLU A 22 -10.00 -1.31 -12.73
N LEU A 23 -10.11 -0.13 -12.13
CA LEU A 23 -11.32 0.35 -11.46
C LEU A 23 -11.96 1.53 -12.21
N ASP A 24 -11.21 2.20 -13.09
CA ASP A 24 -11.74 3.31 -13.91
C ASP A 24 -12.63 2.74 -15.03
N PRO A 25 -13.96 2.93 -15.00
CA PRO A 25 -14.87 2.33 -15.98
C PRO A 25 -14.54 2.69 -17.43
N ALA A 26 -13.86 3.82 -17.65
CA ALA A 26 -13.44 4.24 -19.00
C ALA A 26 -12.22 3.47 -19.54
N LYS A 27 -11.55 2.69 -18.70
CA LYS A 27 -10.32 1.95 -19.03
C LYS A 27 -10.46 0.43 -18.86
N ILE A 28 -11.60 -0.04 -18.39
CA ILE A 28 -11.87 -1.47 -18.23
C ILE A 28 -12.01 -2.11 -19.61
N PRO A 29 -11.26 -3.18 -19.91
CA PRO A 29 -11.40 -3.95 -21.14
C PRO A 29 -12.81 -4.54 -21.32
N GLU A 30 -13.22 -4.74 -22.58
CA GLU A 30 -14.53 -5.33 -22.88
C GLU A 30 -14.62 -6.77 -22.32
N GLY A 31 -15.69 -7.04 -21.55
CA GLY A 31 -15.93 -8.34 -20.93
C GLY A 31 -15.33 -8.52 -19.53
N GLU A 32 -14.58 -7.54 -19.00
CA GLU A 32 -14.16 -7.56 -17.59
C GLU A 32 -15.25 -7.05 -16.63
N ASP A 33 -15.30 -7.68 -15.46
CA ASP A 33 -16.23 -7.32 -14.39
C ASP A 33 -15.55 -6.38 -13.37
N ILE A 34 -16.03 -5.15 -13.30
CA ILE A 34 -15.53 -4.13 -12.36
C ILE A 34 -15.65 -4.56 -10.90
N GLU A 35 -16.70 -5.30 -10.53
CA GLU A 35 -16.88 -5.76 -9.16
C GLU A 35 -15.81 -6.81 -8.79
N GLN A 36 -15.46 -7.68 -9.74
CA GLN A 36 -14.38 -8.63 -9.56
C GLN A 36 -13.01 -7.94 -9.49
N ASN A 37 -12.78 -6.91 -10.31
CA ASN A 37 -11.56 -6.11 -10.26
C ASN A 37 -11.42 -5.38 -8.92
N GLN A 38 -12.52 -4.85 -8.39
CA GLN A 38 -12.56 -4.26 -7.06
C GLN A 38 -12.18 -5.28 -5.99
N LYS A 39 -12.77 -6.47 -6.00
CA LYS A 39 -12.41 -7.56 -5.06
C LYS A 39 -10.92 -7.90 -5.15
N ASN A 40 -10.37 -7.99 -6.36
CA ASN A 40 -8.94 -8.25 -6.56
C ASN A 40 -8.08 -7.17 -5.89
N VAL A 41 -8.39 -5.88 -6.10
CA VAL A 41 -7.65 -4.76 -5.48
C VAL A 41 -7.71 -4.83 -3.95
N LEU A 42 -8.89 -5.10 -3.39
CA LEU A 42 -9.08 -5.21 -1.95
C LEU A 42 -8.31 -6.40 -1.35
N ASP A 43 -8.41 -7.57 -1.97
CA ASP A 43 -7.72 -8.78 -1.52
C ASP A 43 -6.20 -8.62 -1.57
N ILE A 44 -5.68 -8.07 -2.68
CA ILE A 44 -4.24 -7.81 -2.81
C ILE A 44 -3.78 -6.80 -1.75
N SER A 45 -4.51 -5.70 -1.57
CA SER A 45 -4.18 -4.67 -0.58
C SER A 45 -4.20 -5.23 0.85
N GLN A 46 -5.18 -6.08 1.18
CA GLN A 46 -5.24 -6.77 2.47
C GLN A 46 -4.03 -7.69 2.69
N ASN A 47 -3.58 -8.41 1.65
CA ASN A 47 -2.40 -9.25 1.76
C ASN A 47 -1.13 -8.44 1.98
N PHE A 48 -0.96 -7.32 1.27
CA PHE A 48 0.15 -6.40 1.54
C PHE A 48 0.14 -5.93 2.98
N LEU A 49 -1.01 -5.48 3.51
CA LEU A 49 -1.10 -5.07 4.92
C LEU A 49 -0.72 -6.18 5.88
N ARG A 50 -1.17 -7.42 5.63
CA ARG A 50 -0.83 -8.59 6.45
C ARG A 50 0.67 -8.87 6.46
N ASP A 51 1.30 -8.89 5.29
CA ASP A 51 2.74 -9.16 5.16
C ASP A 51 3.58 -8.05 5.79
N ILE A 52 3.21 -6.78 5.57
CA ILE A 52 3.89 -5.65 6.20
C ILE A 52 3.76 -5.76 7.72
N LYS A 53 2.56 -5.98 8.27
CA LYS A 53 2.36 -6.14 9.72
C LYS A 53 3.17 -7.30 10.28
N ALA A 54 3.16 -8.45 9.61
CA ALA A 54 3.92 -9.63 10.03
C ALA A 54 5.44 -9.41 9.97
N SER A 55 5.90 -8.53 9.07
CA SER A 55 7.32 -8.20 8.92
C SER A 55 7.86 -7.22 9.97
N ILE A 56 7.00 -6.52 10.72
CA ILE A 56 7.40 -5.48 11.70
C ILE A 56 8.55 -5.91 12.61
N PRO A 57 8.63 -7.13 13.17
CA PRO A 57 9.77 -7.56 14.00
C PRO A 57 11.13 -7.44 13.29
N GLN A 58 11.15 -7.54 11.97
CA GLN A 58 12.35 -7.44 11.12
C GLN A 58 12.67 -5.99 10.71
N CYS A 59 11.87 -5.01 11.14
CA CYS A 59 12.11 -3.60 10.84
C CYS A 59 13.47 -3.15 11.38
N PRO A 60 14.36 -2.58 10.55
CA PRO A 60 15.71 -2.21 10.94
C PRO A 60 15.70 -1.21 12.11
N PRO A 61 16.63 -1.33 13.08
CA PRO A 61 16.72 -0.39 14.20
C PRO A 61 16.78 1.08 13.77
N ALA A 62 17.52 1.39 12.69
CA ALA A 62 17.62 2.74 12.17
C ALA A 62 16.26 3.34 11.75
N ILE A 63 15.39 2.56 11.12
CA ILE A 63 14.04 3.02 10.74
C ILE A 63 13.19 3.22 11.99
N ARG A 64 13.27 2.31 12.96
CA ARG A 64 12.56 2.44 14.24
C ARG A 64 12.96 3.71 14.98
N GLU A 65 14.25 4.04 15.03
CA GLU A 65 14.75 5.26 15.66
C GLU A 65 14.27 6.52 14.93
N ILE A 66 14.26 6.52 13.60
CA ILE A 66 13.67 7.62 12.81
C ILE A 66 12.19 7.81 13.16
N CYS A 67 11.42 6.71 13.25
CA CYS A 67 10.01 6.77 13.60
C CYS A 67 9.77 7.25 15.04
N LYS A 68 10.61 6.84 16.00
CA LYS A 68 10.55 7.32 17.40
C LYS A 68 10.82 8.82 17.47
N PHE A 69 11.90 9.28 16.85
CA PHE A 69 12.26 10.69 16.81
C PHE A 69 11.18 11.55 16.15
N LEU A 70 10.64 11.10 15.02
CA LEU A 70 9.54 11.79 14.36
C LEU A 70 8.29 11.81 15.25
N ARG A 71 8.01 10.73 15.99
CA ARG A 71 6.87 10.66 16.90
C ARG A 71 7.02 11.65 18.04
N GLU A 72 8.20 11.78 18.64
CA GLU A 72 8.47 12.74 19.72
C GLU A 72 8.18 14.18 19.25
N ILE A 73 8.77 14.58 18.11
CA ILE A 73 8.57 15.92 17.53
C ILE A 73 7.10 16.19 17.21
N VAL A 74 6.42 15.22 16.58
CA VAL A 74 5.01 15.40 16.20
C VAL A 74 4.12 15.41 17.42
N THR A 75 4.40 14.60 18.45
CA THR A 75 3.60 14.56 19.67
C THR A 75 3.69 15.89 20.43
N GLU A 76 4.83 16.57 20.40
CA GLU A 76 5.00 17.87 21.05
C GLU A 76 4.05 18.94 20.50
N LYS A 77 3.81 18.94 19.17
CA LYS A 77 2.96 19.94 18.50
C LYS A 77 1.55 19.47 18.20
N PHE A 78 1.38 18.19 17.87
CA PHE A 78 0.15 17.57 17.38
C PHE A 78 -0.04 16.15 17.96
N PRO A 79 -0.33 16.03 19.27
CA PRO A 79 -0.42 14.73 19.96
C PRO A 79 -1.34 13.71 19.27
N ALA A 80 -2.50 14.17 18.78
CA ALA A 80 -3.50 13.30 18.15
C ALA A 80 -3.12 12.85 16.73
N ALA A 81 -2.10 13.46 16.12
CA ALA A 81 -1.71 13.20 14.73
C ALA A 81 -0.48 12.29 14.59
N ALA A 82 0.22 11.99 15.69
CA ALA A 82 1.49 11.27 15.65
C ALA A 82 1.41 9.96 14.85
N ASP A 83 0.45 9.08 15.17
CA ASP A 83 0.28 7.80 14.47
C ASP A 83 0.07 7.99 12.95
N THR A 84 -0.82 8.90 12.57
CA THR A 84 -1.14 9.19 11.16
C THR A 84 0.07 9.75 10.42
N VAL A 85 0.86 10.63 11.05
CA VAL A 85 2.05 11.20 10.43
C VAL A 85 3.14 10.15 10.25
N ILE A 86 3.38 9.29 11.24
CA ILE A 86 4.36 8.20 11.13
C ILE A 86 3.95 7.20 10.05
N ALA A 87 2.70 6.72 10.10
CA ALA A 87 2.19 5.79 9.10
C ALA A 87 2.25 6.40 7.70
N GLY A 88 1.70 7.61 7.52
CA GLY A 88 1.75 8.32 6.26
C GLY A 88 3.17 8.51 5.72
N PHE A 89 4.14 8.83 6.58
CA PHE A 89 5.54 8.97 6.21
C PHE A 89 6.17 7.64 5.76
N VAL A 90 6.03 6.58 6.55
CA VAL A 90 6.62 5.26 6.25
C VAL A 90 6.03 4.69 4.97
N PHE A 91 4.71 4.77 4.79
CA PHE A 91 4.08 4.30 3.56
C PHE A 91 4.53 5.14 2.36
N LEU A 92 4.53 6.47 2.48
CA LEU A 92 4.84 7.34 1.35
C LEU A 92 6.29 7.27 0.89
N ARG A 93 7.23 7.19 1.83
CA ARG A 93 8.68 7.32 1.54
C ARG A 93 9.42 6.01 1.53
N TYR A 94 8.79 4.90 1.93
CA TYR A 94 9.48 3.63 2.02
C TYR A 94 8.71 2.47 1.41
N ILE A 95 7.49 2.20 1.88
CA ILE A 95 6.72 1.04 1.39
C ILE A 95 6.19 1.24 -0.04
N CYS A 96 5.45 2.32 -0.29
CA CYS A 96 4.82 2.58 -1.59
C CYS A 96 5.86 2.72 -2.73
N PRO A 97 7.01 3.41 -2.56
CA PRO A 97 8.07 3.42 -3.56
C PRO A 97 8.57 2.01 -3.94
N GLY A 98 8.74 1.13 -2.95
CA GLY A 98 9.10 -0.26 -3.17
C GLY A 98 8.09 -1.05 -4.00
N ILE A 99 6.80 -0.76 -3.84
CA ILE A 99 5.73 -1.43 -4.59
C ILE A 99 5.65 -0.92 -6.04
N VAL A 100 5.79 0.39 -6.28
CA VAL A 100 5.65 0.96 -7.65
C VAL A 100 6.90 0.81 -8.51
N ALA A 101 8.08 0.67 -7.90
CA ALA A 101 9.36 0.53 -8.58
C ALA A 101 10.21 -0.61 -7.98
N PRO A 102 9.73 -1.86 -8.02
CA PRO A 102 10.35 -2.97 -7.29
C PRO A 102 11.76 -3.32 -7.76
N ASP A 103 12.08 -3.10 -9.04
CA ASP A 103 13.41 -3.30 -9.61
C ASP A 103 14.43 -2.27 -9.07
N GLY A 104 14.04 -1.00 -8.98
CA GLY A 104 14.87 0.05 -8.39
C GLY A 104 15.16 -0.15 -6.90
N HIS A 105 14.38 -1.00 -6.23
CA HIS A 105 14.53 -1.38 -4.83
C HIS A 105 15.06 -2.81 -4.62
N GLY A 106 15.49 -3.50 -5.68
CA GLY A 106 16.09 -4.84 -5.60
C GLY A 106 15.13 -5.94 -5.15
N ILE A 107 13.81 -5.73 -5.28
CA ILE A 107 12.77 -6.73 -4.96
C ILE A 107 12.64 -7.74 -6.11
N VAL A 108 12.83 -7.27 -7.34
CA VAL A 108 12.88 -8.06 -8.56
C VAL A 108 14.13 -7.69 -9.37
N ASP A 109 14.65 -8.62 -10.16
CA ASP A 109 15.90 -8.43 -10.89
C ASP A 109 15.75 -7.61 -12.18
N THR A 110 14.53 -7.57 -12.73
CA THR A 110 14.25 -6.92 -14.02
C THR A 110 13.05 -5.97 -13.93
N PRO A 111 13.06 -4.85 -14.67
CA PRO A 111 11.92 -3.95 -14.72
C PRO A 111 10.65 -4.63 -15.22
N ILE A 112 9.53 -4.34 -14.56
CA ILE A 112 8.22 -4.87 -14.92
C ILE A 112 7.72 -4.16 -16.17
N GLN A 113 7.63 -4.87 -17.29
CA GLN A 113 7.20 -4.31 -18.58
C GLN A 113 5.68 -4.30 -18.77
N ASP A 114 4.98 -5.20 -18.08
CA ASP A 114 3.53 -5.33 -18.14
C ASP A 114 2.85 -4.08 -17.55
N ARG A 115 2.02 -3.42 -18.37
CA ARG A 115 1.36 -2.16 -18.00
C ARG A 115 0.26 -2.38 -16.97
N ASP A 116 -0.44 -3.51 -17.04
CA ASP A 116 -1.58 -3.81 -16.18
C ASP A 116 -1.10 -4.17 -14.77
N ILE A 117 0.01 -4.90 -14.67
CA ILE A 117 0.67 -5.16 -13.38
C ILE A 117 1.17 -3.86 -12.74
N ARG A 118 1.83 -2.98 -13.52
CA ARG A 118 2.26 -1.66 -13.01
C ARG A 118 1.07 -0.81 -12.57
N ARG A 119 -0.02 -0.85 -13.33
CA ARG A 119 -1.27 -0.16 -13.00
C ARG A 119 -1.86 -0.69 -11.70
N ALA A 120 -1.89 -2.01 -11.50
CA ALA A 120 -2.34 -2.63 -10.26
C ALA A 120 -1.51 -2.13 -9.06
N PHE A 121 -0.18 -2.11 -9.16
CA PHE A 121 0.68 -1.57 -8.09
C PHE A 121 0.40 -0.11 -7.76
N VAL A 122 0.12 0.73 -8.76
CA VAL A 122 -0.28 2.12 -8.53
C VAL A 122 -1.62 2.19 -7.79
N LEU A 123 -2.60 1.37 -8.15
CA LEU A 123 -3.89 1.35 -7.47
C LEU A 123 -3.75 0.85 -6.02
N ILE A 124 -3.03 -0.24 -5.80
CA ILE A 124 -2.74 -0.80 -4.47
C ILE A 124 -2.05 0.24 -3.58
N THR A 125 -1.00 0.91 -4.08
CA THR A 125 -0.31 1.94 -3.28
C THR A 125 -1.19 3.14 -2.96
N LYS A 126 -2.12 3.52 -3.83
CA LYS A 126 -3.11 4.55 -3.50
C LYS A 126 -4.01 4.11 -2.36
N VAL A 127 -4.50 2.87 -2.36
CA VAL A 127 -5.31 2.33 -1.25
C VAL A 127 -4.51 2.34 0.05
N LEU A 128 -3.31 1.78 0.05
CA LEU A 128 -2.45 1.71 1.24
C LEU A 128 -2.08 3.11 1.77
N GLN A 129 -1.77 4.05 0.87
CA GLN A 129 -1.43 5.42 1.26
C GLN A 129 -2.63 6.18 1.84
N ASN A 130 -3.83 6.00 1.27
CA ASN A 130 -5.04 6.64 1.77
C ASN A 130 -5.41 6.09 3.15
N LEU A 131 -5.25 4.77 3.35
CA LEU A 131 -5.39 4.13 4.65
C LEU A 131 -4.38 4.68 5.68
N ALA A 132 -3.09 4.74 5.32
CA ALA A 132 -2.04 5.26 6.21
C ALA A 132 -2.28 6.73 6.59
N ASN A 133 -2.79 7.53 5.65
CA ASN A 133 -3.14 8.93 5.87
C ASN A 133 -4.51 9.13 6.55
N ARG A 134 -5.30 8.06 6.72
CA ARG A 134 -6.68 8.09 7.22
C ARG A 134 -7.59 9.04 6.43
N VAL A 135 -7.45 9.03 5.11
CA VAL A 135 -8.26 9.86 4.20
C VAL A 135 -9.07 8.96 3.28
N LEU A 136 -10.31 9.38 3.00
CA LEU A 136 -11.20 8.70 2.07
C LEU A 136 -11.03 9.26 0.66
N PHE A 137 -11.28 8.42 -0.33
CA PHE A 137 -11.38 8.86 -1.73
C PHE A 137 -12.61 9.74 -1.89
N THR A 138 -12.40 10.98 -2.34
CA THR A 138 -13.47 11.96 -2.61
C THR A 138 -13.40 12.50 -4.04
N LYS A 139 -12.19 12.67 -4.59
CA LYS A 139 -11.95 13.23 -5.93
C LYS A 139 -12.05 12.21 -7.05
N GLU A 140 -11.58 11.00 -6.81
CA GLU A 140 -11.58 9.90 -7.78
C GLU A 140 -12.80 9.03 -7.53
N VAL A 141 -13.90 9.32 -8.23
CA VAL A 141 -15.20 8.67 -8.01
C VAL A 141 -15.10 7.15 -8.11
N PHE A 142 -14.32 6.63 -9.06
CA PHE A 142 -14.11 5.19 -9.24
C PHE A 142 -13.36 4.51 -8.08
N MET A 143 -12.68 5.27 -7.20
CA MET A 143 -12.02 4.73 -6.00
C MET A 143 -12.93 4.80 -4.76
N GLN A 144 -14.05 5.53 -4.79
CA GLN A 144 -14.97 5.66 -3.64
C GLN A 144 -15.48 4.31 -3.10
N PRO A 145 -15.75 3.28 -3.92
CA PRO A 145 -16.15 1.96 -3.42
C PRO A 145 -15.12 1.30 -2.48
N ILE A 146 -13.87 1.77 -2.48
CA ILE A 146 -12.80 1.28 -1.60
C ILE A 146 -12.87 1.90 -0.20
N ASN A 147 -13.66 2.96 0.03
CA ASN A 147 -13.69 3.67 1.31
C ASN A 147 -14.05 2.76 2.50
N GLY A 148 -14.94 1.79 2.32
CA GLY A 148 -15.26 0.81 3.38
C GLY A 148 -14.04 0.01 3.83
N PHE A 149 -13.17 -0.39 2.91
CA PHE A 149 -11.91 -1.07 3.25
C PHE A 149 -10.97 -0.19 4.07
N ILE A 150 -10.92 1.11 3.77
CA ILE A 150 -10.10 2.06 4.53
C ILE A 150 -10.59 2.12 5.97
N GLU A 151 -11.91 2.26 6.17
CA GLU A 151 -12.54 2.34 7.49
C GLU A 151 -12.30 1.05 8.30
N ASP A 152 -12.51 -0.11 7.68
CA ASP A 152 -12.35 -1.42 8.31
C ASP A 152 -10.91 -1.70 8.77
N ASN A 153 -9.92 -1.14 8.08
CA ASN A 153 -8.49 -1.37 8.37
C ASN A 153 -7.83 -0.28 9.23
N LEU A 154 -8.55 0.75 9.67
CA LEU A 154 -7.96 1.83 10.50
C LEU A 154 -7.32 1.30 11.79
N GLN A 155 -7.96 0.33 12.44
CA GLN A 155 -7.41 -0.27 13.67
C GLN A 155 -6.16 -1.09 13.37
N MET A 156 -6.16 -1.89 12.29
CA MET A 156 -4.99 -2.65 11.89
C MET A 156 -3.79 -1.73 11.60
N MET A 157 -4.02 -0.62 10.91
CA MET A 157 -3.00 0.40 10.63
C MET A 157 -2.45 1.05 11.90
N LYS A 158 -3.30 1.27 12.91
CA LYS A 158 -2.88 1.83 14.20
C LYS A 158 -2.00 0.86 15.00
N ASP A 159 -2.22 -0.44 14.85
CA ASP A 159 -1.45 -1.48 15.56
C ASP A 159 -0.08 -1.77 14.93
N MET A 160 0.24 -1.15 13.77
CA MET A 160 1.51 -1.29 13.05
C MET A 160 2.54 -0.26 13.51
#